data_AF-A0A3S4F5T0-F1
#
_entry.id   AF-A0A3S4F5T0-F1
#
_cell.length_a   1.000
_cell.length_b   1.000
_cell.length_c   1.000
_cell.angle_alpha   90.00
_cell.angle_beta   90.00
_cell.angle_gamma   90.00
#
_symmetry.space_group_name_H-M   'P 1'
#
loop_
_entity.id
_entity.type
_entity.pdbx_description
1 polymer ?
#
loop_
_entity_poly.entity_id
_entity_poly.type
_entity_poly.pdbx_seq_one_letter_code
_entity_poly.pdbx_strand_id
1 'polypeptide(L)'
;MAAGVAGLAAIGAANSLGAIVRAFDTRPEVKEQVQSMGAEFLELDFKEEAGSGDGYAKVMSEAFIKAEMALFAAQAKEVDIIVTTALIPGKPAPKLITRDMVDSMKAGSVMSTWPRRMAVTANIPSPIRL
;
A
#
# COMPACT_ATOMS: atom_id res chain seq x y z
N MET A 1 0.81 -1.98 1.28
CA MET A 1 1.03 -0.52 1.19
C MET A 1 0.56 0.11 2.49
N ALA A 2 1.48 0.83 3.15
CA ALA A 2 1.55 1.17 4.57
C ALA A 2 1.85 -0.03 5.49
N ALA A 3 2.83 0.12 6.37
CA ALA A 3 3.29 -0.86 7.36
C ALA A 3 3.04 -0.34 8.80
N GLY A 4 1.83 0.17 9.04
CA GLY A 4 1.29 0.30 10.41
C GLY A 4 0.94 -1.08 11.00
N VAL A 5 0.26 -1.13 12.16
CA VAL A 5 -0.08 -2.40 12.83
C VAL A 5 -0.81 -3.39 11.91
N ALA A 6 -1.81 -2.93 11.15
CA ALA A 6 -2.53 -3.78 10.21
C ALA A 6 -1.66 -4.23 9.02
N GLY A 7 -0.74 -3.37 8.56
CA GLY A 7 0.18 -3.68 7.48
C GLY A 7 1.22 -4.71 7.87
N LEU A 8 1.84 -4.57 9.06
CA LEU A 8 2.78 -5.54 9.60
C LEU A 8 2.12 -6.90 9.85
N ALA A 9 0.89 -6.91 10.36
CA ALA A 9 0.12 -8.15 10.51
C ALA A 9 -0.11 -8.85 9.16
N ALA A 10 -0.44 -8.08 8.11
CA ALA A 10 -0.61 -8.62 6.77
C ALA A 10 0.72 -9.18 6.20
N ILE A 11 1.84 -8.48 6.43
CA ILE A 11 3.17 -8.94 6.03
C ILE A 11 3.52 -10.26 6.70
N GLY A 12 3.33 -10.36 8.02
CA GLY A 12 3.63 -11.59 8.77
C GLY A 12 2.79 -12.77 8.31
N ALA A 13 1.49 -12.55 8.09
CA ALA A 13 0.60 -13.59 7.58
C ALA A 13 1.02 -14.05 6.18
N ALA A 14 1.27 -13.12 5.26
CA ALA A 14 1.67 -13.45 3.89
C ALA A 14 3.03 -14.17 3.85
N ASN A 15 4.02 -13.69 4.61
CA ASN A 15 5.33 -14.32 4.68
C ASN A 15 5.24 -15.75 5.24
N SER A 16 4.44 -15.96 6.30
CA SER A 16 4.24 -17.30 6.87
C SER A 16 3.61 -18.32 5.91
N LEU A 17 2.90 -17.83 4.89
CA LEU A 17 2.32 -18.64 3.80
C LEU A 17 3.31 -18.87 2.65
N GLY A 18 4.55 -18.39 2.77
CA GLY A 18 5.60 -18.53 1.75
C GLY A 18 5.49 -17.53 0.60
N ALA A 19 4.68 -16.48 0.72
CA ALA A 19 4.61 -15.44 -0.30
C ALA A 19 5.85 -14.53 -0.27
N ILE A 20 6.25 -14.06 -1.44
CA ILE A 20 7.25 -12.98 -1.57
C ILE A 20 6.52 -11.67 -1.27
N VAL A 21 6.87 -11.04 -0.15
CA VAL A 21 6.19 -9.84 0.31
C VAL A 21 7.02 -8.60 0.01
N ARG A 22 6.42 -7.62 -0.66
CA ARG A 22 6.95 -6.27 -0.83
C ARG A 22 6.07 -5.29 -0.09
N ALA A 23 6.68 -4.36 0.65
CA ALA A 23 5.96 -3.36 1.42
C ALA A 23 6.54 -1.96 1.17
N PHE A 24 5.66 -0.97 1.24
CA PHE A 24 6.00 0.44 1.11
C PHE A 24 5.32 1.19 2.26
N ASP A 25 6.04 2.11 2.90
CA ASP A 25 5.51 3.08 3.85
C ASP A 25 6.32 4.37 3.69
N THR A 26 5.69 5.52 3.92
CA THR A 26 6.38 6.81 3.85
C THR A 26 7.36 7.00 5.00
N ARG A 27 7.18 6.26 6.10
CA ARG A 27 7.95 6.42 7.33
C ARG A 27 9.25 5.59 7.26
N PRO A 28 10.44 6.19 7.38
CA PRO A 28 11.69 5.44 7.33
C PRO A 28 11.86 4.49 8.53
N GLU A 29 11.26 4.81 9.69
CA GLU A 29 11.38 4.02 10.92
C GLU A 29 10.78 2.61 10.82
N VAL A 30 9.87 2.35 9.87
CA VAL A 30 9.29 1.01 9.68
C VAL A 30 10.11 0.11 8.78
N LYS A 31 11.16 0.63 8.10
CA LYS A 31 11.99 -0.13 7.16
C LYS A 31 12.61 -1.35 7.81
N GLU A 32 13.25 -1.16 8.96
CA GLU A 32 13.91 -2.25 9.71
C GLU A 32 12.90 -3.30 10.18
N GLN A 33 11.69 -2.88 10.56
CA GLN A 33 10.62 -3.80 10.97
C GLN A 33 10.16 -4.68 9.80
N VAL A 34 9.91 -4.07 8.63
CA VAL A 34 9.51 -4.79 7.42
C VAL A 34 10.57 -5.81 7.00
N GLN A 35 11.84 -5.39 6.98
CA GLN A 35 12.96 -6.26 6.62
C GLN A 35 13.16 -7.39 7.63
N SER A 36 13.02 -7.12 8.94
CA SER A 36 13.09 -8.15 9.99
C SER A 36 11.98 -9.20 9.86
N MET A 37 10.85 -8.84 9.25
CA MET A 37 9.76 -9.77 8.93
C MET A 37 9.95 -10.49 7.58
N GLY A 38 11.12 -10.36 6.93
CA GLY A 38 11.44 -11.03 5.67
C GLY A 38 10.76 -10.45 4.44
N ALA A 39 10.25 -9.23 4.50
CA ALA A 39 9.67 -8.53 3.37
C ALA A 39 10.66 -7.52 2.76
N GLU A 40 10.54 -7.29 1.46
CA GLU A 40 11.29 -6.26 0.73
C GLU A 40 10.66 -4.89 1.00
N PHE A 41 11.45 -3.92 1.44
CA PHE A 41 11.00 -2.54 1.63
C PHE A 41 11.25 -1.75 0.34
N LEU A 42 10.18 -1.30 -0.30
CA LEU A 42 10.22 -0.45 -1.47
C LEU A 42 10.53 0.98 -1.06
N GLU A 43 11.50 1.59 -1.73
CA GLU A 43 11.92 2.97 -1.47
C GLU A 43 11.57 3.85 -2.67
N LEU A 44 11.17 5.09 -2.39
CA LEU A 44 11.14 6.15 -3.38
C LEU A 44 12.39 7.01 -3.17
N ASP A 45 13.19 7.18 -4.22
CA ASP A 45 14.32 8.09 -4.20
C ASP A 45 13.78 9.54 -4.28
N PHE A 46 13.41 10.08 -3.12
CA PHE A 46 12.86 11.43 -2.99
C PHE A 46 13.43 12.12 -1.74
N LYS A 47 14.06 13.29 -1.93
CA LYS A 47 14.77 14.05 -0.89
C LYS A 47 13.88 14.87 0.07
N GLU A 48 12.58 14.59 0.14
CA GLU A 48 11.73 15.21 1.16
C GLU A 48 11.78 14.37 2.45
N GLU A 49 12.08 15.01 3.58
CA GLU A 49 12.04 14.37 4.89
C GLU A 49 10.59 13.96 5.23
N ALA A 50 10.26 12.72 4.91
CA ALA A 50 9.07 12.06 5.39
C ALA A 50 9.21 11.78 6.89
N GLY A 51 8.91 12.79 7.72
CA GLY A 51 9.00 12.70 9.18
C GLY A 51 7.63 12.64 9.87
N SER A 52 7.43 11.61 10.68
CA SER A 52 6.31 11.49 11.63
C SER A 52 6.60 12.35 12.87
N GLY A 53 5.74 13.32 13.19
CA GLY A 53 5.85 14.04 14.48
C GLY A 53 5.20 13.28 15.64
N ASP A 54 4.24 12.41 15.32
CA ASP A 54 3.32 11.74 16.25
C ASP A 54 3.06 10.27 15.90
N GLY A 55 3.86 9.68 15.01
CA GLY A 55 3.72 8.30 14.53
C GLY A 55 2.81 8.10 13.31
N TYR A 56 2.15 9.16 12.80
CA TYR A 56 1.34 9.11 11.58
C TYR A 56 2.06 9.76 10.37
N ALA A 57 1.72 9.27 9.17
CA ALA A 57 2.23 9.83 7.91
C ALA A 57 1.69 11.25 7.66
N LYS A 58 2.57 12.18 7.28
CA LYS A 58 2.20 13.53 6.82
C LYS A 58 1.68 13.49 5.38
N VAL A 59 0.88 14.50 5.02
CA VAL A 59 0.51 14.74 3.61
C VAL A 59 1.75 15.21 2.87
N MET A 60 2.16 14.46 1.85
CA MET A 60 3.37 14.72 1.06
C MET A 60 3.09 15.67 -0.11
N SER A 61 4.15 16.20 -0.72
CA SER A 61 4.07 17.05 -1.91
C SER A 61 3.43 16.31 -3.10
N GLU A 62 2.89 17.05 -4.06
CA GLU A 62 2.32 16.48 -5.30
C GLU A 62 3.34 15.67 -6.09
N ALA A 63 4.62 16.09 -6.05
CA ALA A 63 5.70 15.40 -6.73
C ALA A 63 6.00 14.04 -6.08
N PHE A 64 5.96 13.96 -4.75
CA PHE A 64 6.07 12.69 -4.02
C PHE A 64 4.89 11.77 -4.35
N ILE A 65 3.66 12.28 -4.31
CA ILE A 65 2.46 11.50 -4.64
C ILE A 65 2.56 10.95 -6.07
N LYS A 66 3.04 11.76 -7.03
CA LYS A 66 3.22 11.31 -8.41
C LYS A 66 4.26 10.19 -8.52
N ALA A 67 5.38 10.29 -7.81
CA ALA A 67 6.40 9.25 -7.78
C ALA A 67 5.87 7.96 -7.12
N GLU A 68 5.13 8.10 -6.02
CA GLU A 68 4.44 7.01 -5.32
C GLU A 68 3.45 6.30 -6.26
N MET A 69 2.64 7.05 -7.00
CA MET A 69 1.72 6.48 -8.00
C MET A 69 2.45 5.75 -9.13
N ALA A 70 3.58 6.28 -9.59
CA ALA A 70 4.39 5.58 -10.60
C ALA A 70 4.95 4.26 -10.08
N LEU A 71 5.44 4.23 -8.84
CA LEU A 71 5.91 3.01 -8.18
C LEU A 71 4.78 1.99 -8.05
N PHE A 72 3.59 2.41 -7.61
CA PHE A 72 2.45 1.50 -7.43
C PHE A 72 1.95 0.95 -8.76
N ALA A 73 1.93 1.76 -9.82
CA ALA A 73 1.59 1.29 -11.16
C ALA A 73 2.60 0.26 -11.70
N ALA A 74 3.90 0.43 -11.41
CA ALA A 74 4.91 -0.55 -11.79
C ALA A 74 4.72 -1.87 -11.03
N GLN A 75 4.52 -1.79 -9.72
CA GLN A 75 4.33 -2.98 -8.88
C GLN A 75 3.03 -3.73 -9.20
N ALA A 76 1.93 -3.02 -9.49
CA ALA A 76 0.63 -3.62 -9.78
C ALA A 76 0.68 -4.63 -10.94
N LYS A 77 1.56 -4.43 -11.91
CA LYS A 77 1.73 -5.35 -13.05
C LYS A 77 2.40 -6.67 -12.68
N GLU A 78 3.19 -6.67 -11.62
CA GLU A 78 4.01 -7.82 -11.22
C GLU A 78 3.36 -8.65 -10.12
N VAL A 79 2.66 -7.99 -9.19
CA VAL A 79 2.14 -8.62 -7.97
C VAL A 79 0.77 -9.25 -8.16
N ASP A 80 0.54 -10.35 -7.45
CA ASP A 80 -0.74 -11.07 -7.50
C ASP A 80 -1.76 -10.54 -6.45
N ILE A 81 -1.26 -10.01 -5.33
CA ILE A 81 -2.09 -9.51 -4.22
C ILE A 81 -1.64 -8.11 -3.80
N ILE A 82 -2.59 -7.18 -3.72
CA ILE A 82 -2.35 -5.84 -3.16
C ILE A 82 -3.18 -5.66 -1.89
N VAL A 83 -2.51 -5.31 -0.79
CA VAL A 83 -3.14 -4.91 0.48
C VAL A 83 -2.83 -3.46 0.77
N THR A 84 -3.85 -2.60 0.85
CA THR A 84 -3.69 -1.17 1.19
C THR A 84 -4.25 -0.89 2.57
N THR A 85 -3.44 -0.34 3.47
CA THR A 85 -3.84 0.01 4.85
C THR A 85 -3.52 1.47 5.20
N ALA A 86 -3.34 2.33 4.21
CA ALA A 86 -3.01 3.73 4.43
C ALA A 86 -4.21 4.50 4.98
N LEU A 87 -4.05 5.07 6.18
CA LEU A 87 -5.06 5.88 6.84
C LEU A 87 -4.40 7.03 7.59
N ILE A 88 -4.88 8.24 7.34
CA ILE A 88 -4.52 9.44 8.12
C ILE A 88 -5.74 9.79 8.98
N PRO A 89 -5.62 9.78 10.32
CA PRO A 89 -6.73 10.15 11.21
C PRO A 89 -7.32 11.53 10.84
N GLY A 90 -8.65 11.60 10.80
CA GLY A 90 -9.37 12.85 10.49
C GLY A 90 -9.39 13.25 9.01
N LYS A 91 -8.77 12.49 8.10
CA LYS A 91 -8.82 12.71 6.65
C LYS A 91 -9.45 11.53 5.91
N PRO A 92 -10.07 11.76 4.73
CA PRO A 92 -10.49 10.67 3.88
C PRO A 92 -9.27 9.81 3.49
N ALA A 93 -9.49 8.50 3.35
CA ALA A 93 -8.44 7.59 2.93
C ALA A 93 -7.91 7.99 1.54
N PRO A 94 -6.59 8.02 1.33
CA PRO A 94 -6.01 8.37 0.05
C PRO A 94 -6.34 7.31 -1.01
N LYS A 95 -6.64 7.76 -2.22
CA LYS A 95 -6.86 6.87 -3.37
C LYS A 95 -5.53 6.48 -3.99
N LEU A 96 -4.89 5.47 -3.40
CA LEU A 96 -3.54 5.06 -3.80
C LEU A 96 -3.51 4.11 -4.99
N ILE A 97 -4.59 3.36 -5.24
CA ILE A 97 -4.66 2.47 -6.40
C ILE A 97 -5.81 2.90 -7.30
N THR A 98 -5.49 3.15 -8.56
CA THR A 98 -6.44 3.57 -9.60
C THR A 98 -7.04 2.36 -10.31
N ARG A 99 -8.14 2.59 -11.03
CA ARG A 99 -8.79 1.57 -11.87
C ARG A 99 -7.80 0.97 -12.87
N ASP A 100 -7.06 1.82 -13.57
CA ASP A 100 -6.11 1.40 -14.60
C ASP A 100 -4.98 0.54 -14.03
N MET A 101 -4.55 0.80 -12.79
CA MET A 101 -3.58 -0.04 -12.10
C MET A 101 -4.16 -1.44 -11.82
N VAL A 102 -5.42 -1.52 -11.38
CA VAL A 102 -6.11 -2.81 -11.15
C VAL A 102 -6.28 -3.57 -12.47
N ASP A 103 -6.70 -2.88 -13.52
CA ASP A 103 -6.91 -3.47 -14.84
C ASP A 103 -5.58 -3.94 -15.47
N SER A 104 -4.44 -3.40 -15.02
CA SER A 104 -3.10 -3.85 -15.42
C SER A 104 -2.57 -5.06 -14.63
N MET A 105 -3.27 -5.49 -13.58
CA MET A 105 -2.89 -6.67 -12.80
C MET A 105 -3.15 -7.96 -13.60
N LYS A 106 -2.52 -9.05 -13.17
CA LYS A 106 -2.75 -10.37 -13.78
C LYS A 106 -4.18 -10.83 -13.52
N ALA A 107 -4.74 -11.60 -14.45
CA ALA A 107 -6.04 -12.22 -14.26
C ALA A 107 -6.02 -13.14 -13.03
N GLY A 108 -6.99 -12.99 -12.13
CA GLY A 108 -7.06 -13.73 -10.86
C GLY A 108 -6.37 -13.03 -9.68
N SER A 109 -5.77 -11.85 -9.89
CA SER A 109 -5.24 -11.03 -8.81
C SER A 109 -6.32 -10.55 -7.84
N VAL A 110 -5.92 -10.35 -6.58
CA VAL A 110 -6.81 -9.95 -5.49
C VAL A 110 -6.34 -8.63 -4.88
N MET A 111 -7.28 -7.70 -4.69
CA MET A 111 -7.04 -6.47 -3.96
C MET A 111 -7.87 -6.43 -2.67
N SER A 112 -7.22 -6.07 -1.56
CA SER A 112 -7.88 -5.79 -0.29
C SER A 112 -7.54 -4.38 0.20
N THR A 113 -8.57 -3.63 0.59
CA THR A 113 -8.42 -2.26 1.09
C THR A 113 -9.03 -2.11 2.49
N TRP A 114 -8.31 -1.44 3.38
CA TRP A 114 -8.72 -1.14 4.75
C TRP A 114 -8.42 0.31 5.10
N PRO A 115 -9.31 1.04 5.80
CA PRO A 115 -10.64 0.66 6.34
C PRO A 115 -11.77 0.71 5.30
N ARG A 116 -12.72 -0.24 5.38
CA ARG A 116 -13.85 -0.44 4.42
C ARG A 116 -14.85 0.72 4.31
N ARG A 117 -14.66 1.86 4.98
CA ARG A 117 -15.61 2.99 4.95
C ARG A 117 -15.56 3.80 3.65
N MET A 118 -14.63 3.49 2.75
CA MET A 118 -14.72 3.86 1.35
C MET A 118 -14.27 2.65 0.54
N ALA A 119 -15.21 1.76 0.27
CA ALA A 119 -15.04 0.69 -0.69
C ALA A 119 -14.42 1.26 -1.97
N VAL A 120 -13.34 0.63 -2.43
CA VAL A 120 -12.97 0.50 -3.83
C VAL A 120 -13.45 1.67 -4.70
N THR A 121 -12.62 2.71 -4.88
CA THR A 121 -12.84 3.66 -5.98
C THR A 121 -12.25 3.16 -7.30
N ALA A 122 -12.15 1.85 -7.46
CA ALA A 122 -12.39 1.26 -8.77
C ALA A 122 -13.92 1.11 -8.90
N ASN A 123 -14.53 1.74 -9.90
CA ASN A 123 -15.94 1.58 -10.24
C ASN A 123 -16.20 0.15 -10.78
N ILE A 124 -15.79 -0.89 -10.06
CA ILE A 124 -15.94 -2.29 -10.44
C ILE A 124 -17.43 -2.57 -10.28
N PRO A 125 -18.19 -2.80 -11.38
CA PRO A 125 -19.56 -3.24 -11.23
C PRO A 125 -19.50 -4.59 -10.50
N SER A 126 -20.08 -4.63 -9.31
CA SER A 126 -20.14 -5.83 -8.47
C SER A 126 -20.77 -7.00 -9.23
N PRO A 127 -20.20 -8.22 -9.10
CA PRO A 127 -21.08 -9.37 -9.01
C PRO A 127 -20.52 -10.43 -8.05
N ILE A 128 -20.20 -10.11 -6.80
CA ILE A 128 -20.19 -11.13 -5.74
C ILE A 128 -20.82 -10.52 -4.49
N ARG A 129 -22.06 -10.94 -4.23
CA ARG A 129 -22.65 -10.97 -2.88
C ARG A 129 -22.12 -12.23 -2.20
N LEU A 130 -21.55 -12.08 -1.02
CA LEU A 130 -21.60 -13.10 0.04
C LEU A 130 -22.29 -12.45 1.23
#